data_AF-A0A2M8P8I3-F1
#
_entry.id   AF-A0A2M8P8I3-F1
#
_cell.length_a   1.000
_cell.length_b   1.000
_cell.length_c   1.000
_cell.angle_alpha   90.00
_cell.angle_beta   90.00
_cell.angle_gamma   90.00
#
_symmetry.space_group_name_H-M   'P 1'
#
loop_
_entity.id
_entity.type
_entity.pdbx_description
1 polymer ?
#
loop_
_entity_poly.entity_id
_entity_poly.type
_entity_poly.pdbx_seq_one_letter_code
_entity_poly.pdbx_strand_id
1 'polypeptide(L)'
;PVTRAYSMTNYPDEKGIIMLNVRIASPPPRNMTLPPGKMSSYIFSLKPGDKVTISGPYGEFFAQDTDAEMVFIGGGAGMAPMRSHIFDQLLRLKTKRKITFWYGARSKREMFYVDDFNRLQEEFDNFEWHVALSDPLPEDNWDGYTGFIHNVLYENYLKDHPAPEDCEYYMCGPPMMNAAVIKM
;
A
#
# COMPACT_ATOMS: atom_id res chain seq x y z
N PRO A 1 -23.57 16.53 7.73
CA PRO A 1 -23.11 15.19 7.29
C PRO A 1 -21.84 15.30 6.43
N VAL A 2 -20.81 14.51 6.72
CA VAL A 2 -19.55 14.46 5.95
C VAL A 2 -19.41 13.06 5.38
N THR A 3 -19.03 12.93 4.11
CA THR A 3 -18.70 11.66 3.45
C THR A 3 -17.26 11.71 2.92
N ARG A 4 -16.56 10.58 2.93
CA ARG A 4 -15.20 10.43 2.38
C ARG A 4 -15.05 9.04 1.77
N ALA A 5 -14.20 8.95 0.75
CA ALA A 5 -13.81 7.67 0.16
C ALA A 5 -12.68 7.02 0.97
N TYR A 6 -12.73 5.70 1.08
CA TYR A 6 -11.67 4.84 1.63
C TYR A 6 -11.57 3.60 0.74
N SER A 7 -10.35 3.25 0.35
CA SER A 7 -10.10 2.08 -0.49
C SER A 7 -10.24 0.79 0.31
N MET A 8 -10.87 -0.21 -0.30
CA MET A 8 -10.92 -1.56 0.25
C MET A 8 -9.51 -2.14 0.33
N THR A 9 -9.24 -2.81 1.45
CA THR A 9 -7.99 -3.54 1.71
C THR A 9 -8.16 -5.03 1.42
N ASN A 10 -9.39 -5.51 1.55
CA ASN A 10 -9.75 -6.87 1.18
C ASN A 10 -9.94 -7.01 -0.33
N TYR A 11 -9.67 -8.20 -0.86
CA TYR A 11 -9.96 -8.54 -2.26
C TYR A 11 -11.36 -9.16 -2.38
N PRO A 12 -11.94 -9.29 -3.60
CA PRO A 12 -13.35 -9.67 -3.78
C PRO A 12 -13.82 -10.98 -3.12
N ASP A 13 -12.94 -11.97 -2.95
CA ASP A 13 -13.34 -13.25 -2.33
C ASP A 13 -13.22 -13.28 -0.79
N GLU A 14 -12.69 -12.23 -0.16
CA GLU A 14 -12.82 -11.98 1.29
C GLU A 14 -14.24 -11.43 1.59
N LYS A 15 -15.24 -12.30 1.42
CA LYS A 15 -16.68 -11.94 1.47
C LYS A 15 -17.18 -11.70 2.89
N GLY A 16 -18.23 -10.89 3.00
CA GLY A 16 -18.93 -10.61 4.25
C GLY A 16 -18.25 -9.57 5.15
N ILE A 17 -17.12 -9.01 4.73
CA ILE A 17 -16.39 -7.98 5.45
C ILE A 17 -15.93 -6.85 4.51
N ILE A 18 -15.65 -5.69 5.10
CA ILE A 18 -14.91 -4.60 4.44
C ILE A 18 -13.75 -4.23 5.37
N MET A 19 -12.54 -4.33 4.85
CA MET A 19 -11.31 -3.95 5.56
C MET A 19 -10.80 -2.62 5.00
N LEU A 20 -10.47 -1.67 5.88
CA LEU A 20 -9.98 -0.35 5.51
C LEU A 20 -8.70 -0.02 6.30
N ASN A 21 -7.73 0.60 5.63
CA ASN A 21 -6.61 1.26 6.29
C ASN A 21 -6.89 2.76 6.36
N VAL A 22 -7.14 3.27 7.56
CA VAL A 22 -7.46 4.69 7.77
C VAL A 22 -6.31 5.37 8.48
N ARG A 23 -5.68 6.35 7.84
CA ARG A 23 -4.72 7.23 8.50
C ARG A 23 -5.46 8.29 9.31
N ILE A 24 -5.10 8.44 10.58
CA ILE A 24 -5.55 9.59 11.37
C ILE A 24 -4.98 10.88 10.77
N ALA A 25 -5.87 11.81 10.42
CA ALA A 25 -5.48 13.09 9.84
C ALA A 25 -5.41 14.13 10.95
N SER A 26 -4.32 14.07 11.72
CA SER A 26 -3.99 15.08 12.73
C SER A 26 -3.75 16.44 12.06
N PRO A 27 -3.86 17.55 12.81
CA PRO A 27 -3.40 18.85 12.33
C PRO A 27 -1.96 18.73 11.81
N PRO A 28 -1.62 19.44 10.71
CA PRO A 28 -0.28 19.36 10.14
C PRO A 28 0.74 19.90 11.15
N PRO A 29 1.94 19.30 11.28
CA PRO A 29 2.97 19.76 12.24
C PRO A 29 3.36 21.24 12.07
N ARG A 30 3.22 21.79 10.86
CA ARG A 30 3.47 23.21 10.55
C ARG A 30 2.40 24.16 11.11
N ASN A 31 1.22 23.67 11.44
CA ASN A 31 0.15 24.45 12.06
C ASN A 31 -0.80 23.56 12.87
N MET A 32 -0.49 23.43 14.17
CA MET A 32 -1.27 22.60 15.10
C MET A 32 -2.58 23.24 15.57
N THR A 33 -2.86 24.50 15.20
CA THR A 33 -4.10 25.20 15.59
C THR A 33 -5.29 24.85 14.69
N LEU A 34 -5.03 24.22 13.54
CA LEU A 34 -6.08 23.79 12.61
C LEU A 34 -6.90 22.64 13.22
N PRO A 35 -8.21 22.54 12.88
CA PRO A 35 -9.03 21.44 13.35
C PRO A 35 -8.57 20.09 12.79
N PRO A 36 -8.70 18.98 13.56
CA PRO A 36 -8.38 17.65 13.07
C PRO A 36 -9.34 17.20 11.96
N GLY A 37 -8.91 16.20 11.17
CA GLY A 37 -9.71 15.66 10.08
C GLY A 37 -11.02 15.05 10.55
N LYS A 38 -12.15 15.54 10.03
CA LYS A 38 -13.50 15.16 10.51
C LYS A 38 -13.78 13.64 10.46
N MET A 39 -13.54 13.00 9.30
CA MET A 39 -13.92 11.59 9.10
C MET A 39 -12.93 10.60 9.72
N SER A 40 -11.62 10.84 9.62
CA SER A 40 -10.65 9.95 10.25
C SER A 40 -10.71 10.01 11.77
N SER A 41 -10.97 11.17 12.37
CA SER A 41 -11.26 11.28 13.81
C SER A 41 -12.52 10.51 14.21
N TYR A 42 -13.59 10.57 13.41
CA TYR A 42 -14.79 9.76 13.63
C TYR A 42 -14.46 8.26 13.60
N ILE A 43 -13.76 7.78 12.57
CA ILE A 43 -13.41 6.36 12.44
C ILE A 43 -12.55 5.89 13.61
N PHE A 44 -11.59 6.69 14.06
CA PHE A 44 -10.75 6.37 15.21
C PHE A 44 -11.49 6.40 16.56
N SER A 45 -12.70 7.00 16.61
CA SER A 45 -13.55 6.98 17.81
C SER A 45 -14.42 5.73 17.91
N LEU A 46 -14.59 4.99 16.82
CA LEU A 46 -15.43 3.79 16.77
C LEU A 46 -14.84 2.64 17.58
N LYS A 47 -15.73 1.80 18.11
CA LYS A 47 -15.42 0.59 18.86
C LYS A 47 -16.19 -0.61 18.28
N PRO A 48 -15.74 -1.85 18.57
CA PRO A 48 -16.49 -3.05 18.18
C PRO A 48 -17.95 -2.98 18.65
N GLY A 49 -18.88 -3.20 17.71
CA GLY A 49 -20.32 -3.11 17.95
C GLY A 49 -20.98 -1.83 17.41
N ASP A 50 -20.21 -0.77 17.18
CA ASP A 50 -20.72 0.48 16.60
C ASP A 50 -21.21 0.28 15.16
N LYS A 51 -22.20 1.09 14.77
CA LYS A 51 -22.76 1.07 13.42
C LYS A 51 -22.09 2.10 12.53
N VAL A 52 -21.79 1.72 11.30
CA VAL A 52 -21.23 2.59 10.26
C VAL A 52 -22.04 2.42 8.99
N THR A 53 -22.44 3.54 8.39
CA THR A 53 -23.10 3.54 7.08
C THR A 53 -22.04 3.77 6.00
N ILE A 54 -22.01 2.89 4.99
CA ILE A 54 -21.18 3.01 3.79
C ILE A 54 -22.06 3.03 2.55
N SER A 55 -21.52 3.55 1.45
CA SER A 55 -22.14 3.53 0.12
C SER A 55 -21.10 3.18 -0.93
N GLY A 56 -21.46 2.37 -1.92
CA GLY A 56 -20.55 1.88 -2.97
C GLY A 56 -21.04 0.56 -3.58
N PRO A 57 -20.17 -0.22 -4.25
CA PRO A 57 -18.75 0.08 -4.48
C PRO A 57 -18.51 1.16 -5.55
N TYR A 58 -17.36 1.81 -5.48
CA TYR A 58 -16.82 2.72 -6.50
C TYR A 58 -15.37 2.31 -6.82
N GLY A 59 -14.85 2.68 -7.99
CA GLY A 59 -13.45 2.45 -8.32
C GLY A 59 -13.10 2.91 -9.73
N GLU A 60 -11.85 3.36 -9.89
CA GLU A 60 -11.23 3.70 -11.17
C GLU A 60 -9.79 3.15 -11.27
N PHE A 61 -9.20 2.77 -10.13
CA PHE A 61 -7.89 2.16 -10.05
C PHE A 61 -8.02 0.64 -10.16
N PHE A 62 -8.06 0.14 -11.40
CA PHE A 62 -8.14 -1.28 -11.73
C PHE A 62 -6.82 -1.76 -12.34
N ALA A 63 -6.51 -3.05 -12.13
CA ALA A 63 -5.41 -3.67 -12.86
C ALA A 63 -5.79 -3.83 -14.34
N GLN A 64 -4.84 -3.55 -15.23
CA GLN A 64 -4.99 -3.79 -16.65
C GLN A 64 -4.94 -5.29 -16.94
N ASP A 65 -5.73 -5.72 -17.92
CA ASP A 65 -5.80 -7.10 -18.38
C ASP A 65 -4.77 -7.34 -19.49
N THR A 66 -3.51 -7.52 -19.08
CA THR A 66 -2.34 -7.74 -19.93
C THR A 66 -1.41 -8.78 -19.28
N ASP A 67 -0.34 -9.15 -19.97
CA ASP A 67 0.72 -10.02 -19.45
C ASP A 67 1.96 -9.25 -18.94
N ALA A 68 1.92 -7.91 -18.93
CA ALA A 68 3.05 -7.09 -18.50
C ALA A 68 3.44 -7.35 -17.04
N GLU A 69 4.73 -7.24 -16.72
CA GLU A 69 5.20 -7.28 -15.33
C GLU A 69 4.52 -6.18 -14.51
N MET A 70 4.12 -6.49 -13.27
CA MET A 70 3.46 -5.54 -12.37
C MET A 70 4.42 -5.10 -11.27
N VAL A 71 4.65 -3.79 -11.18
CA VAL A 71 5.44 -3.18 -10.11
C VAL A 71 4.52 -2.35 -9.22
N PHE A 72 4.23 -2.85 -8.03
CA PHE A 72 3.43 -2.16 -7.03
C PHE A 72 4.32 -1.29 -6.13
N ILE A 73 3.94 -0.02 -5.91
CA ILE A 73 4.63 0.89 -4.98
C ILE A 73 3.66 1.46 -3.94
N GLY A 74 3.87 1.10 -2.67
CA GLY A 74 2.99 1.47 -1.57
C GLY A 74 3.65 2.34 -0.51
N GLY A 75 2.86 3.19 0.15
CA GLY A 75 3.29 3.90 1.36
C GLY A 75 2.13 4.25 2.28
N GLY A 76 2.30 4.00 3.59
CA GLY A 76 1.28 4.29 4.59
C GLY A 76 -0.07 3.62 4.29
N ALA A 77 -1.17 4.38 4.40
CA ALA A 77 -2.51 3.85 4.13
C ALA A 77 -2.72 3.40 2.67
N GLY A 78 -1.83 3.76 1.75
CA GLY A 78 -1.82 3.25 0.39
C GLY A 78 -1.59 1.74 0.30
N MET A 79 -1.20 1.09 1.41
CA MET A 79 -1.24 -0.37 1.56
C MET A 79 -2.61 -0.99 1.23
N ALA A 80 -3.72 -0.27 1.48
CA ALA A 80 -5.07 -0.80 1.25
C ALA A 80 -5.30 -1.26 -0.20
N PRO A 81 -5.25 -0.38 -1.21
CA PRO A 81 -5.46 -0.80 -2.60
C PRO A 81 -4.36 -1.75 -3.10
N MET A 82 -3.12 -1.63 -2.61
CA MET A 82 -2.04 -2.55 -2.98
C MET A 82 -2.35 -3.99 -2.56
N ARG A 83 -2.72 -4.20 -1.28
CA ARG A 83 -3.11 -5.53 -0.79
C ARG A 83 -4.29 -6.08 -1.59
N SER A 84 -5.32 -5.26 -1.84
CA SER A 84 -6.49 -5.69 -2.60
C SER A 84 -6.10 -6.17 -4.01
N HIS A 85 -5.29 -5.40 -4.75
CA HIS A 85 -4.81 -5.82 -6.08
C HIS A 85 -3.95 -7.09 -6.04
N ILE A 86 -2.95 -7.15 -5.16
CA ILE A 86 -2.01 -8.27 -5.10
C ILE A 86 -2.74 -9.57 -4.74
N PHE A 87 -3.62 -9.53 -3.76
CA PHE A 87 -4.43 -10.69 -3.38
C PHE A 87 -5.39 -11.09 -4.49
N ASP A 88 -6.01 -10.12 -5.18
CA ASP A 88 -6.89 -10.42 -6.31
C ASP A 88 -6.16 -11.13 -7.45
N GLN A 89 -4.97 -10.63 -7.79
CA GLN A 89 -4.11 -11.18 -8.84
C GLN A 89 -3.63 -12.60 -8.50
N LEU A 90 -3.13 -12.82 -7.30
CA LEU A 90 -2.52 -14.11 -6.91
C LEU A 90 -3.56 -15.16 -6.50
N LEU A 91 -4.59 -14.78 -5.73
CA LEU A 91 -5.52 -15.74 -5.12
C LEU A 91 -6.76 -15.99 -5.99
N ARG A 92 -7.40 -14.92 -6.51
CA ARG A 92 -8.61 -15.06 -7.34
C ARG A 92 -8.27 -15.37 -8.79
N LEU A 93 -7.42 -14.54 -9.41
CA LEU A 93 -7.06 -14.65 -10.82
C LEU A 93 -5.98 -15.71 -11.06
N LYS A 94 -5.17 -16.04 -10.05
CA LYS A 94 -4.05 -17.00 -10.14
C LYS A 94 -3.09 -16.67 -11.28
N THR A 95 -2.82 -15.38 -11.44
CA THR A 95 -2.00 -14.86 -12.53
C THR A 95 -0.60 -15.44 -12.51
N LYS A 96 0.02 -15.50 -13.70
CA LYS A 96 1.42 -15.91 -13.89
C LYS A 96 2.34 -14.73 -14.23
N ARG A 97 1.79 -13.52 -14.30
CA ARG A 97 2.56 -12.28 -14.43
C ARG A 97 3.55 -12.19 -13.30
N LYS A 98 4.75 -11.68 -13.57
CA LYS A 98 5.71 -11.35 -12.53
C LYS A 98 5.22 -10.12 -11.77
N ILE A 99 5.21 -10.20 -10.45
CA ILE A 99 4.70 -9.15 -9.57
C ILE A 99 5.77 -8.83 -8.53
N THR A 100 6.13 -7.55 -8.38
CA THR A 100 6.92 -7.07 -7.25
C THR A 100 6.15 -6.02 -6.46
N PHE A 101 6.28 -6.02 -5.14
CA PHE A 101 5.69 -4.99 -4.28
C PHE A 101 6.72 -4.30 -3.41
N TRP A 102 6.81 -2.98 -3.55
CA TRP A 102 7.79 -2.13 -2.87
C TRP A 102 7.07 -1.21 -1.89
N TYR A 103 7.24 -1.45 -0.59
CA TYR A 103 6.55 -0.69 0.46
C TYR A 103 7.50 0.19 1.27
N GLY A 104 7.24 1.50 1.27
CA GLY A 104 7.96 2.47 2.08
C GLY A 104 7.28 2.71 3.43
N ALA A 105 8.03 2.50 4.52
CA ALA A 105 7.60 2.81 5.89
C ALA A 105 8.65 3.66 6.60
N ARG A 106 8.27 4.27 7.73
CA ARG A 106 9.24 5.07 8.52
C ARG A 106 10.21 4.16 9.27
N SER A 107 9.68 3.29 10.10
CA SER A 107 10.44 2.33 10.92
C SER A 107 9.67 1.00 11.02
N LYS A 108 10.25 -0.05 11.62
CA LYS A 108 9.71 -1.41 11.56
C LYS A 108 8.30 -1.55 12.14
N ARG A 109 7.99 -0.82 13.22
CA ARG A 109 6.65 -0.82 13.84
C ARG A 109 5.53 -0.29 12.95
N GLU A 110 5.88 0.45 11.89
CA GLU A 110 4.90 1.02 10.95
C GLU A 110 4.58 0.04 9.80
N MET A 111 5.22 -1.13 9.78
CA MET A 111 4.91 -2.24 8.90
C MET A 111 3.70 -3.02 9.45
N PHE A 112 2.86 -3.48 8.53
CA PHE A 112 1.71 -4.33 8.83
C PHE A 112 1.39 -5.18 7.60
N TYR A 113 0.64 -6.26 7.79
CA TYR A 113 0.45 -7.33 6.79
C TYR A 113 1.75 -8.03 6.36
N VAL A 114 2.77 -8.02 7.23
CA VAL A 114 4.06 -8.68 6.97
C VAL A 114 3.86 -10.17 6.75
N ASP A 115 3.13 -10.85 7.64
CA ASP A 115 2.86 -12.28 7.54
C ASP A 115 2.02 -12.63 6.29
N ASP A 116 1.07 -11.76 5.94
CA ASP A 116 0.24 -11.87 4.74
C ASP A 116 1.11 -11.91 3.47
N PHE A 117 2.03 -10.96 3.30
CA PHE A 117 2.88 -10.88 2.11
C PHE A 117 4.03 -11.89 2.13
N ASN A 118 4.60 -12.21 3.31
CA ASN A 118 5.59 -13.28 3.43
C ASN A 118 4.99 -14.62 2.98
N ARG A 119 3.77 -14.94 3.42
CA ARG A 119 3.06 -16.15 2.98
C ARG A 119 2.84 -16.16 1.46
N LEU A 120 2.42 -15.03 0.87
CA LEU A 120 2.25 -14.95 -0.59
C LEU A 120 3.57 -15.14 -1.33
N GLN A 121 4.67 -14.57 -0.84
CA GLN A 121 6.00 -14.75 -1.45
C GLN A 121 6.48 -16.20 -1.36
N GLU A 122 6.16 -16.92 -0.27
CA GLU A 122 6.47 -18.34 -0.12
C GLU A 122 5.59 -19.25 -1.01
N GLU A 123 4.32 -18.87 -1.23
CA GLU A 123 3.36 -19.67 -2.01
C GLU A 123 3.46 -19.45 -3.54
N PHE A 124 3.97 -18.30 -3.99
CA PHE A 124 3.94 -17.89 -5.39
C PHE A 124 5.33 -17.45 -5.89
N ASP A 125 5.98 -18.30 -6.69
CA ASP A 125 7.31 -18.02 -7.28
C ASP A 125 7.36 -16.77 -8.18
N ASN A 126 6.21 -16.26 -8.62
CA ASN A 126 6.09 -15.05 -9.44
C ASN A 126 5.80 -13.77 -8.63
N PHE A 127 5.87 -13.83 -7.30
CA PHE A 127 5.64 -12.69 -6.42
C PHE A 127 6.81 -12.48 -5.44
N GLU A 128 7.32 -11.26 -5.39
CA GLU A 128 8.29 -10.81 -4.39
C GLU A 128 7.83 -9.50 -3.78
N TRP A 129 8.19 -9.26 -2.52
CA TRP A 129 7.95 -7.98 -1.88
C TRP A 129 9.12 -7.51 -1.03
N HIS A 130 9.29 -6.19 -0.98
CA HIS A 130 10.41 -5.54 -0.33
C HIS A 130 9.93 -4.34 0.47
N VAL A 131 10.58 -4.12 1.61
CA VAL A 131 10.30 -3.00 2.49
C VAL A 131 11.53 -2.12 2.62
N ALA A 132 11.33 -0.81 2.48
CA ALA A 132 12.35 0.19 2.78
C ALA A 132 11.93 1.01 4.00
N LEU A 133 12.84 1.11 4.99
CA LEU A 133 12.65 1.97 6.16
C LEU A 133 13.40 3.30 5.96
N SER A 134 12.67 4.42 5.95
CA SER A 134 13.28 5.74 5.76
C SER A 134 14.04 6.25 6.99
N ASP A 135 13.66 5.76 8.18
CA ASP A 135 14.19 6.17 9.48
C ASP A 135 14.09 4.98 10.47
N PRO A 136 14.84 3.89 10.22
CA PRO A 136 14.86 2.72 11.10
C PRO A 136 15.39 3.11 12.48
N LEU A 137 14.79 2.54 13.52
CA LEU A 137 15.19 2.81 14.90
C LEU A 137 16.21 1.77 15.39
N PRO A 138 17.06 2.08 16.39
CA PRO A 138 18.03 1.13 16.92
C PRO A 138 17.39 -0.20 17.37
N GLU A 139 16.19 -0.15 17.98
CA GLU A 139 15.45 -1.33 18.43
C GLU A 139 14.92 -2.22 17.29
N ASP A 140 14.82 -1.69 16.07
CA ASP A 140 14.30 -2.44 14.92
C ASP A 140 15.27 -3.56 14.50
N ASN A 141 16.56 -3.42 14.83
CA ASN A 141 17.67 -4.28 14.38
C ASN A 141 17.55 -4.56 12.88
N TRP A 142 17.34 -3.49 12.10
CA TRP A 142 16.99 -3.59 10.69
C TRP A 142 18.24 -3.73 9.81
N ASP A 143 18.29 -4.83 9.07
CA ASP A 143 19.34 -5.18 8.10
C ASP A 143 18.85 -5.12 6.64
N GLY A 144 17.56 -4.83 6.44
CA GLY A 144 16.96 -4.67 5.12
C GLY A 144 17.21 -3.30 4.49
N TYR A 145 16.47 -2.99 3.42
CA TYR A 145 16.63 -1.74 2.69
C TYR A 145 16.31 -0.51 3.54
N THR A 146 17.09 0.55 3.33
CA THR A 146 16.92 1.84 4.00
C THR A 146 16.79 2.99 3.00
N GLY A 147 16.13 4.06 3.43
CA GLY A 147 15.88 5.25 2.61
C GLY A 147 14.49 5.28 2.00
N PHE A 148 14.30 6.13 1.00
CA PHE A 148 13.01 6.29 0.34
C PHE A 148 12.75 5.20 -0.69
N ILE A 149 11.51 4.72 -0.74
CA ILE A 149 11.14 3.54 -1.55
C ILE A 149 11.45 3.70 -3.05
N HIS A 150 11.36 4.91 -3.61
CA HIS A 150 11.71 5.15 -5.02
C HIS A 150 13.20 4.93 -5.30
N ASN A 151 14.09 5.40 -4.41
CA ASN A 151 15.52 5.17 -4.55
C ASN A 151 15.87 3.67 -4.40
N VAL A 152 15.22 3.00 -3.44
CA VAL A 152 15.42 1.57 -3.23
C VAL A 152 14.95 0.76 -4.43
N LEU A 153 13.74 1.02 -4.93
CA LEU A 153 13.21 0.41 -6.16
C LEU A 153 14.13 0.66 -7.35
N TYR A 154 14.60 1.90 -7.53
CA TYR A 154 15.50 2.23 -8.63
C TYR A 154 16.82 1.45 -8.55
N GLU A 155 17.57 1.60 -7.45
CA GLU A 155 18.92 1.05 -7.33
C GLU A 155 18.97 -0.48 -7.27
N ASN A 156 17.92 -1.13 -6.76
CA ASN A 156 17.91 -2.58 -6.56
C ASN A 156 17.12 -3.35 -7.61
N TYR A 157 16.45 -2.64 -8.53
CA TYR A 157 15.59 -3.30 -9.50
C TYR A 157 15.54 -2.58 -10.84
N LEU A 158 15.00 -1.35 -10.90
CA LEU A 158 14.70 -0.71 -12.18
C LEU A 158 15.92 -0.27 -12.98
N LYS A 159 17.01 0.11 -12.30
CA LYS A 159 18.25 0.57 -12.93
C LYS A 159 18.89 -0.48 -13.84
N ASP A 160 18.81 -1.74 -13.45
CA ASP A 160 19.38 -2.88 -14.18
C ASP A 160 18.30 -3.69 -14.92
N HIS A 161 17.04 -3.25 -14.87
CA HIS A 161 15.95 -3.90 -15.57
C HIS A 161 16.12 -3.72 -17.10
N PRO A 162 15.97 -4.76 -17.92
CA PRO A 162 16.27 -4.68 -19.36
C PRO A 162 15.26 -3.83 -20.15
N ALA A 163 14.02 -3.71 -19.66
CA ALA A 163 12.95 -2.94 -20.29
C ALA A 163 11.94 -2.43 -19.23
N PRO A 164 12.31 -1.51 -18.33
CA PRO A 164 11.42 -1.00 -17.29
C PRO A 164 10.16 -0.31 -17.84
N GLU A 165 10.19 0.16 -19.09
CA GLU A 165 9.07 0.76 -19.80
C GLU A 165 7.97 -0.25 -20.18
N ASP A 166 8.29 -1.54 -20.23
CA ASP A 166 7.33 -2.62 -20.54
C ASP A 166 6.55 -3.08 -19.29
N CYS A 167 6.87 -2.55 -18.11
CA CYS A 167 6.19 -2.84 -16.86
C CYS A 167 4.97 -1.93 -16.64
N GLU A 168 3.98 -2.44 -15.91
CA GLU A 168 2.86 -1.65 -15.41
C GLU A 168 3.09 -1.26 -13.94
N TYR A 169 3.05 0.05 -13.67
CA TYR A 169 3.31 0.60 -12.34
C TYR A 169 2.01 0.99 -11.62
N TYR A 170 1.76 0.34 -10.49
CA TYR A 170 0.58 0.57 -9.65
C TYR A 170 1.02 1.19 -8.33
N MET A 171 0.67 2.45 -8.09
CA MET A 171 1.20 3.18 -6.94
C MET A 171 0.13 3.87 -6.10
N CYS A 172 0.28 3.77 -4.78
CA CYS A 172 -0.55 4.50 -3.83
C CYS A 172 0.23 4.83 -2.56
N GLY A 173 0.39 6.11 -2.25
CA GLY A 173 0.99 6.55 -1.00
C GLY A 173 0.88 8.04 -0.74
N PRO A 174 1.68 8.56 0.22
CA PRO A 174 1.67 9.98 0.57
C PRO A 174 2.05 10.86 -0.64
N PRO A 175 1.59 12.12 -0.70
CA PRO A 175 1.85 13.00 -1.84
C PRO A 175 3.33 13.13 -2.23
N MET A 176 4.23 13.17 -1.25
CA MET A 176 5.68 13.24 -1.48
C MET A 176 6.24 11.96 -2.12
N MET A 177 5.73 10.79 -1.71
CA MET A 177 6.12 9.52 -2.32
C MET A 177 5.63 9.49 -3.76
N ASN A 178 4.37 9.88 -4.00
CA ASN A 178 3.80 9.82 -5.33
C ASN A 178 4.57 10.72 -6.31
N ALA A 179 4.85 11.96 -5.91
CA ALA A 179 5.60 12.89 -6.75
C ALA A 179 7.04 12.41 -7.04
N ALA A 180 7.70 11.75 -6.07
CA ALA A 180 9.06 11.25 -6.25
C ALA A 180 9.12 10.03 -7.18
N VAL A 181 8.20 9.06 -6.99
CA VAL A 181 8.12 7.86 -7.82
C VAL A 181 7.75 8.20 -9.27
N ILE A 182 6.83 9.14 -9.50
CA ILE A 182 6.45 9.58 -10.86
C ILE A 182 7.60 10.28 -11.58
N LYS A 183 8.50 10.93 -10.83
CA LYS A 183 9.63 11.69 -11.39
C LYS A 183 10.87 10.83 -11.67
N MET A 184 11.06 9.77 -10.87
CA MET A 184 12.14 8.80 -10.98
C MET A 184 12.12 8.16 -12.37
#